data_AF-A0A4Q1D7Q5-F1
#
_entry.id   AF-A0A4Q1D7Q5-F1
#
_cell.length_a   1.000
_cell.length_b   1.000
_cell.length_c   1.000
_cell.angle_alpha   90.00
_cell.angle_beta   90.00
_cell.angle_gamma   90.00
#
_symmetry.space_group_name_H-M   'P 1'
#
loop_
_entity.id
_entity.type
_entity.pdbx_description
1 polymer ?
#
loop_
_entity_poly.entity_id
_entity_poly.type
_entity_poly.pdbx_seq_one_letter_code
_entity_poly.pdbx_strand_id
1 'polypeptide(L)'
;MAKKTLGDAGCIQEMVIEISNLLDHRKSEIEFISNFYLIKLFWQIGKEIGKLNNADFSPEKAHIAFRKIEEVLINKYGHFFKSYHLHEMDLFARIFSNEDLINRIAYYLDWPLISVMLQLKTEQQWTSFIMDAIEAKMSRAALLSANTLPQKESLEMHTSSDKAIDQEKLLSLFPTKFYNGKKRHIDSLYTGHYRYEFKELLGVHTTSGNPGIGVGNLELNILKLIDAFKCSLSREVNSMFNVSFWDVGRLLDKRLNAIKSQTDRQGYLEEFSLVFEQKWGAKIGCGSNIYSMLCYYQILGETDMAFQVACLVNWEQLQELFHLHDPEMIHLCARMLARGDIDLFSIRQYISHGFPEEVLNQERALLQMLTPPNTPSEIVHTERKGNSIITIKERILKTDEDIINKQFYVDVFSNTFFTEFMKSGIKA
;
A
#
# COMPACT_ATOMS: atom_id res chain seq x y z
N MET A 1 19.34 -29.29 -39.65
CA MET A 1 18.75 -28.96 -38.34
C MET A 1 19.51 -27.80 -37.74
N ALA A 2 19.00 -26.57 -37.88
CA ALA A 2 19.62 -25.41 -37.26
C ALA A 2 19.40 -25.48 -35.75
N LYS A 3 20.48 -25.54 -34.96
CA LYS A 3 20.41 -25.29 -33.52
C LYS A 3 19.89 -23.87 -33.37
N LYS A 4 18.62 -23.71 -32.96
CA LYS A 4 18.08 -22.44 -32.51
C LYS A 4 18.93 -22.05 -31.30
N THR A 5 19.92 -21.20 -31.53
CA THR A 5 20.85 -20.72 -30.49
C THR A 5 20.01 -20.02 -29.44
N LEU A 6 20.15 -20.46 -28.19
CA LEU A 6 19.37 -20.05 -27.03
C LEU A 6 19.62 -18.59 -26.57
N GLY A 7 20.31 -17.79 -27.39
CA GLY A 7 20.52 -16.35 -27.22
C GLY A 7 19.79 -15.56 -28.31
N ASP A 8 18.55 -15.93 -28.60
CA ASP A 8 17.71 -15.11 -29.46
C ASP A 8 17.30 -13.89 -28.63
N ALA A 9 17.90 -12.72 -28.91
CA ALA A 9 17.63 -11.46 -28.22
C ALA A 9 16.11 -11.18 -28.10
N GLY A 10 15.30 -11.71 -29.02
CA GLY A 10 13.84 -11.68 -28.94
C GLY A 10 13.27 -12.34 -27.68
N CYS A 11 13.82 -13.46 -27.22
CA CYS A 11 13.32 -14.18 -26.04
C CYS A 11 13.55 -13.39 -24.74
N ILE A 12 14.69 -12.71 -24.61
CA ILE A 12 14.98 -11.85 -23.45
C ILE A 12 14.06 -10.63 -23.47
N GLN A 13 13.87 -10.01 -24.64
CA GLN A 13 12.96 -8.86 -24.78
C GLN A 13 11.51 -9.22 -24.42
N GLU A 14 11.02 -10.38 -24.87
CA GLU A 14 9.71 -10.90 -24.50
C GLU A 14 9.57 -11.08 -22.98
N MET A 15 10.58 -11.65 -22.33
CA MET A 15 10.57 -11.82 -20.88
C MET A 15 10.57 -10.50 -20.13
N VAL A 16 11.37 -9.52 -20.57
CA VAL A 16 11.39 -8.18 -19.99
C VAL A 16 10.04 -7.51 -20.13
N ILE A 17 9.35 -7.68 -21.26
CA ILE A 17 7.98 -7.17 -21.46
C ILE A 17 7.01 -7.86 -20.49
N GLU A 18 7.05 -9.18 -20.38
CA GLU A 18 6.21 -9.98 -19.47
C GLU A 18 6.36 -9.51 -18.01
N ILE A 19 7.59 -9.43 -17.53
CA ILE A 19 7.90 -8.98 -16.16
C ILE A 19 7.52 -7.51 -15.97
N SER A 20 7.76 -6.66 -16.97
CA SER A 20 7.38 -5.25 -16.86
C SER A 20 5.87 -5.08 -16.70
N ASN A 21 5.07 -5.80 -17.49
CA ASN A 21 3.61 -5.74 -17.39
C ASN A 21 3.13 -6.18 -16.00
N LEU A 22 3.76 -7.21 -15.43
CA LEU A 22 3.51 -7.65 -14.05
C LEU A 22 3.84 -6.54 -13.05
N LEU A 23 5.02 -5.94 -13.14
CA LEU A 23 5.45 -4.89 -12.20
C LEU A 23 4.63 -3.60 -12.33
N ASP A 24 4.28 -3.20 -13.55
CA ASP A 24 3.38 -2.07 -13.81
C ASP A 24 1.99 -2.34 -13.21
N HIS A 25 1.49 -3.58 -13.33
CA HIS A 25 0.25 -3.98 -12.66
C HIS A 25 0.38 -3.84 -11.13
N ARG A 26 1.46 -4.36 -10.53
CA ARG A 26 1.72 -4.26 -9.08
C ARG A 26 1.82 -2.83 -8.59
N LYS A 27 2.43 -1.93 -9.36
CA LYS A 27 2.44 -0.49 -9.08
C LYS A 27 1.05 0.09 -9.00
N SER A 28 0.22 -0.19 -9.99
CA SER A 28 -1.16 0.28 -9.99
C SER A 28 -1.96 -0.27 -8.80
N GLU A 29 -1.66 -1.49 -8.32
CA GLU A 29 -2.24 -2.01 -7.10
C GLU A 29 -1.77 -1.26 -5.85
N ILE A 30 -0.47 -0.95 -5.74
CA ILE A 30 0.12 -0.17 -4.64
C ILE A 30 -0.44 1.26 -4.60
N GLU A 31 -0.56 1.91 -5.76
CA GLU A 31 -1.17 3.24 -5.87
C GLU A 31 -2.63 3.23 -5.42
N PHE A 32 -3.38 2.24 -5.90
CA PHE A 32 -4.77 2.03 -5.55
C PHE A 32 -4.96 1.85 -4.05
N ILE A 33 -4.21 0.94 -3.41
CA ILE A 33 -4.37 0.65 -1.98
C ILE A 33 -3.98 1.86 -1.14
N SER A 34 -2.94 2.59 -1.55
CA SER A 34 -2.50 3.82 -0.88
C SER A 34 -3.57 4.90 -0.90
N ASN A 35 -4.21 5.13 -2.05
CA ASN A 35 -5.33 6.05 -2.15
C ASN A 35 -6.50 5.59 -1.28
N PHE A 36 -6.84 4.30 -1.31
CA PHE A 36 -7.93 3.75 -0.50
C PHE A 36 -7.73 4.03 1.00
N TYR A 37 -6.54 3.72 1.54
CA TYR A 37 -6.22 3.99 2.94
C TYR A 37 -6.19 5.50 3.26
N LEU A 38 -5.72 6.34 2.33
CA LEU A 38 -5.68 7.78 2.51
C LEU A 38 -7.10 8.37 2.64
N ILE A 39 -8.03 7.96 1.77
CA ILE A 39 -9.43 8.39 1.83
C ILE A 39 -10.09 7.96 3.14
N LYS A 40 -9.82 6.73 3.59
CA LYS A 40 -10.30 6.26 4.90
C LYS A 40 -9.76 7.10 6.05
N LEU A 41 -8.46 7.41 6.05
CA LEU A 41 -7.84 8.26 7.06
C LEU A 41 -8.53 9.63 7.09
N PHE A 42 -8.70 10.27 5.93
CA PHE A 42 -9.34 11.58 5.82
C PHE A 42 -10.78 11.58 6.36
N TRP A 43 -11.55 10.53 6.06
CA TRP A 43 -12.88 10.34 6.64
C TRP A 43 -12.84 10.20 8.17
N GLN A 44 -11.95 9.36 8.70
CA GLN A 44 -11.82 9.14 10.15
C GLN A 44 -11.39 10.41 10.89
N ILE A 45 -10.44 11.16 10.33
CA ILE A 45 -10.02 12.47 10.86
C ILE A 45 -11.19 13.45 10.84
N GLY A 46 -11.96 13.48 9.75
CA GLY A 46 -13.19 14.26 9.67
C GLY A 46 -14.18 13.96 10.80
N LYS A 47 -14.39 12.69 11.12
CA LYS A 47 -15.24 12.28 12.26
C LYS A 47 -14.72 12.79 13.59
N GLU A 48 -13.40 12.74 13.81
CA GLU A 48 -12.79 13.27 15.02
C GLU A 48 -12.96 14.79 15.12
N ILE A 49 -12.73 15.53 14.03
CA ILE A 49 -12.93 16.99 13.96
C ILE A 49 -14.39 17.36 14.24
N GLY A 50 -15.34 16.64 13.66
CA GLY A 50 -16.77 16.87 13.86
C GLY A 50 -17.21 16.79 15.33
N LYS A 51 -16.46 16.09 16.20
CA LYS A 51 -16.72 16.08 17.65
C LYS A 51 -16.55 17.45 18.30
N LEU A 52 -15.76 18.36 17.72
CA LEU A 52 -15.65 19.75 18.21
C LEU A 52 -16.97 20.49 18.12
N ASN A 53 -17.80 20.18 17.12
CA ASN A 53 -19.10 20.81 16.93
C ASN A 53 -20.18 20.22 17.86
N ASN A 54 -20.00 18.97 18.31
CA ASN A 54 -20.95 18.25 19.15
C ASN A 54 -20.66 18.31 20.65
N ALA A 55 -19.40 18.57 21.02
CA ALA A 55 -19.05 18.76 22.42
C ALA A 55 -19.57 20.13 22.91
N ASP A 56 -19.76 20.28 24.23
CA ASP A 56 -20.23 21.50 24.90
C ASP A 56 -19.24 22.71 24.78
N PHE A 57 -18.47 22.78 23.70
CA PHE A 57 -17.62 23.91 23.37
C PHE A 57 -18.47 25.08 22.87
N SER A 58 -18.14 26.27 23.35
CA SER A 58 -18.57 27.48 22.66
C SER A 58 -17.93 27.53 21.26
N PRO A 59 -18.57 28.16 20.27
CA PRO A 59 -18.00 28.30 18.91
C PRO A 59 -16.57 28.86 18.91
N GLU A 60 -16.29 29.81 19.80
CA GLU A 60 -14.95 30.40 19.98
C GLU A 60 -13.92 29.36 20.47
N LYS A 61 -14.28 28.52 21.46
CA LYS A 61 -13.40 27.45 21.94
C LYS A 61 -13.16 26.39 20.86
N ALA A 62 -14.19 26.01 20.11
CA ALA A 62 -14.08 25.08 19.00
C ALA A 62 -13.13 25.62 17.91
N HIS A 63 -13.25 26.91 17.57
CA HIS A 63 -12.34 27.56 16.61
C HIS A 63 -10.88 27.59 17.09
N ILE A 64 -10.65 27.93 18.36
CA ILE A 64 -9.30 27.91 18.96
C ILE A 64 -8.71 26.49 18.94
N ALA A 65 -9.52 25.48 19.30
CA ALA A 65 -9.08 24.08 19.28
C ALA A 65 -8.74 23.62 17.86
N PHE A 66 -9.58 23.94 16.88
CA PHE A 66 -9.37 23.62 15.47
C PHE A 66 -8.05 24.22 14.94
N ARG A 67 -7.79 25.50 15.22
CA ARG A 67 -6.55 26.17 14.78
C ARG A 67 -5.29 25.57 15.40
N LYS A 68 -5.36 25.15 16.67
CA LYS A 68 -4.25 24.45 17.32
C LYS A 68 -3.98 23.08 16.69
N ILE A 69 -5.04 22.33 16.36
CA ILE A 69 -4.91 21.04 15.68
C ILE A 69 -4.30 21.22 14.30
N GLU A 70 -4.80 22.19 13.52
CA GLU A 70 -4.24 22.55 12.22
C GLU A 70 -2.74 22.82 12.32
N GLU A 71 -2.32 23.70 13.22
CA GLU A 71 -0.90 24.05 13.41
C GLU A 71 -0.04 22.82 13.71
N VAL A 72 -0.50 21.96 14.64
CA VAL A 72 0.22 20.73 14.99
C VAL A 72 0.31 19.79 13.79
N LEU A 73 -0.79 19.56 13.08
CA LEU A 73 -0.84 18.60 11.98
C LEU A 73 -0.07 19.08 10.74
N ILE A 74 -0.12 20.38 10.41
CA ILE A 74 0.71 20.94 9.32
C ILE A 74 2.19 20.80 9.65
N ASN A 75 2.58 21.19 10.88
CA ASN A 75 3.99 21.13 11.29
C ASN A 75 4.52 19.69 11.32
N LYS A 76 3.67 18.71 11.67
CA LYS A 76 4.08 17.31 11.79
C LYS A 76 3.82 16.45 10.56
N TYR A 77 2.89 16.77 9.69
CA TYR A 77 2.46 15.87 8.60
C TYR A 77 2.18 16.59 7.29
N GLY A 78 2.42 17.90 7.25
CA GLY A 78 2.46 18.68 6.01
C GLY A 78 1.11 19.16 5.51
N HIS A 79 1.08 19.45 4.21
CA HIS A 79 0.10 20.35 3.62
C HIS A 79 -1.30 19.74 3.45
N PHE A 80 -1.45 18.42 3.62
CA PHE A 80 -2.78 17.77 3.67
C PHE A 80 -3.66 18.26 4.82
N PHE A 81 -3.07 18.88 5.86
CA PHE A 81 -3.79 19.31 7.05
C PHE A 81 -4.01 20.83 7.14
N LYS A 82 -3.94 21.53 6.01
CA LYS A 82 -4.38 22.92 5.93
C LYS A 82 -5.87 23.06 6.27
N SER A 83 -6.27 24.21 6.81
CA SER A 83 -7.65 24.56 7.19
C SER A 83 -8.69 24.05 6.19
N TYR A 84 -8.53 24.36 4.91
CA TYR A 84 -9.53 24.01 3.90
C TYR A 84 -9.68 22.49 3.72
N HIS A 85 -8.58 21.73 3.77
CA HIS A 85 -8.65 20.27 3.72
C HIS A 85 -9.24 19.68 4.99
N LEU A 86 -8.92 20.20 6.18
CA LEU A 86 -9.54 19.76 7.43
C LEU A 86 -11.06 20.00 7.44
N HIS A 87 -11.51 21.13 6.87
CA HIS A 87 -12.93 21.40 6.67
C HIS A 87 -13.57 20.45 5.65
N GLU A 88 -12.89 20.13 4.55
CA GLU A 88 -13.35 19.12 3.59
C GLU A 88 -13.46 17.74 4.25
N MET A 89 -12.49 17.35 5.08
CA MET A 89 -12.50 16.09 5.83
C MET A 89 -13.70 16.02 6.79
N ASP A 90 -13.95 17.07 7.58
CA ASP A 90 -15.13 17.17 8.45
C ASP A 90 -16.44 17.08 7.64
N LEU A 91 -16.54 17.83 6.55
CA LEU A 91 -17.71 17.79 5.67
C LEU A 91 -17.91 16.39 5.05
N PHE A 92 -16.83 15.75 4.61
CA PHE A 92 -16.85 14.40 4.08
C PHE A 92 -17.40 13.41 5.11
N ALA A 93 -16.92 13.47 6.35
CA ALA A 93 -17.40 12.62 7.42
C ALA A 93 -18.86 12.87 7.81
N ARG A 94 -19.31 14.13 7.79
CA ARG A 94 -20.69 14.49 8.10
C ARG A 94 -21.68 14.02 7.04
N ILE A 95 -21.34 14.19 5.76
CA ILE A 95 -22.24 13.79 4.69
C ILE A 95 -22.32 12.26 4.54
N PHE A 96 -21.19 11.57 4.74
CA PHE A 96 -21.09 10.13 4.54
C PHE A 96 -20.84 9.40 5.86
N SER A 97 -21.91 9.07 6.58
CA SER A 97 -21.84 8.36 7.86
C SER A 97 -21.71 6.83 7.71
N ASN A 98 -22.17 6.25 6.59
CA ASN A 98 -22.07 4.83 6.30
C ASN A 98 -20.66 4.42 5.82
N GLU A 99 -19.99 3.56 6.59
CA GLU A 99 -18.64 3.08 6.29
C GLU A 99 -18.56 2.24 5.00
N ASP A 100 -19.61 1.48 4.66
CA ASP A 100 -19.63 0.71 3.42
C ASP A 100 -19.63 1.62 2.19
N LEU A 101 -20.34 2.75 2.26
CA LEU A 101 -20.32 3.76 1.21
C LEU A 101 -18.94 4.41 1.09
N ILE A 102 -18.26 4.67 2.21
CA ILE A 102 -16.87 5.16 2.20
C ILE A 102 -15.93 4.15 1.56
N ASN A 103 -16.08 2.85 1.86
CA ASN A 103 -15.30 1.80 1.22
C ASN A 103 -15.49 1.80 -0.30
N ARG A 104 -16.72 2.02 -0.78
CA ARG A 104 -16.98 2.16 -2.23
C ARG A 104 -16.37 3.43 -2.79
N ILE A 105 -16.56 4.58 -2.15
CA ILE A 105 -15.99 5.86 -2.59
C ILE A 105 -14.47 5.76 -2.71
N ALA A 106 -13.79 5.25 -1.68
CA ALA A 106 -12.35 5.08 -1.65
C ALA A 106 -11.81 4.12 -2.74
N TYR A 107 -12.65 3.21 -3.25
CA TYR A 107 -12.31 2.32 -4.35
C TYR A 107 -12.38 3.02 -5.72
N TYR A 108 -13.29 3.98 -5.91
CA TYR A 108 -13.56 4.56 -7.22
C TYR A 108 -13.06 6.01 -7.39
N LEU A 109 -12.87 6.73 -6.29
CA LEU A 109 -12.54 8.15 -6.28
C LEU A 109 -11.23 8.41 -5.53
N ASP A 110 -10.43 9.33 -6.07
CA ASP A 110 -9.30 9.94 -5.39
C ASP A 110 -9.73 11.19 -4.62
N TRP A 111 -8.85 11.72 -3.78
CA TRP A 111 -9.19 12.87 -2.93
C TRP A 111 -9.66 14.10 -3.72
N PRO A 112 -9.04 14.48 -4.85
CA PRO A 112 -9.50 15.60 -5.69
C PRO A 112 -10.93 15.45 -6.20
N LEU A 113 -11.29 14.24 -6.65
CA LEU A 113 -12.65 13.97 -7.09
C LEU A 113 -13.64 14.06 -5.92
N ILE A 114 -13.24 13.63 -4.72
CA ILE A 114 -14.04 13.79 -3.51
C ILE A 114 -14.20 15.27 -3.17
N SER A 115 -13.14 16.07 -3.15
CA SER A 115 -13.22 17.52 -2.91
C SER A 115 -14.17 18.23 -3.86
N VAL A 116 -14.18 17.86 -5.15
CA VAL A 116 -15.16 18.38 -6.13
C VAL A 116 -16.57 17.91 -5.80
N MET A 117 -16.76 16.62 -5.49
CA MET A 117 -18.05 16.06 -5.13
C MET A 117 -18.67 16.77 -3.92
N LEU A 118 -17.87 17.14 -2.91
CA LEU A 118 -18.32 17.86 -1.72
C LEU A 118 -18.87 19.26 -2.01
N GLN A 119 -18.54 19.85 -3.16
CA GLN A 119 -19.02 21.18 -3.58
C GLN A 119 -20.37 21.11 -4.30
N LEU A 120 -20.83 19.92 -4.68
CA LEU A 120 -22.08 19.72 -5.41
C LEU A 120 -23.28 19.88 -4.44
N LYS A 121 -24.30 20.62 -4.87
CA LYS A 121 -25.41 21.10 -4.01
C LYS A 121 -26.64 20.21 -4.01
N THR A 122 -26.78 19.34 -5.00
CA THR A 122 -27.95 18.48 -5.19
C THR A 122 -27.57 17.01 -5.36
N GLU A 123 -28.43 16.12 -4.89
CA GLU A 123 -28.26 14.67 -5.03
C GLU A 123 -28.18 14.22 -6.51
N GLN A 124 -28.88 14.93 -7.41
CA GLN A 124 -28.80 14.69 -8.85
C GLN A 124 -27.42 14.99 -9.41
N GLN A 125 -26.77 16.08 -8.96
CA GLN A 125 -25.38 16.38 -9.34
C GLN A 125 -24.42 15.30 -8.84
N TRP A 126 -24.61 14.84 -7.61
CA TRP A 126 -23.81 13.75 -7.04
C TRP A 126 -23.96 12.46 -7.83
N THR A 127 -25.20 12.07 -8.13
CA THR A 127 -25.51 10.87 -8.91
C THR A 127 -24.86 10.95 -10.30
N SER A 128 -25.01 12.08 -11.00
CA SER A 128 -24.37 12.28 -12.31
C SER A 128 -22.86 12.20 -12.21
N PHE A 129 -22.26 12.89 -11.24
CA PHE A 129 -20.81 12.90 -11.04
C PHE A 129 -20.26 11.50 -10.75
N ILE A 130 -20.90 10.74 -9.87
CA ILE A 130 -20.51 9.37 -9.52
C ILE A 130 -20.61 8.46 -10.75
N MET A 131 -21.70 8.55 -11.53
CA MET A 131 -21.87 7.77 -12.75
C MET A 131 -20.79 8.10 -13.78
N ASP A 132 -20.54 9.38 -14.04
CA ASP A 132 -19.50 9.83 -14.97
C ASP A 132 -18.09 9.42 -14.49
N ALA A 133 -17.89 9.39 -13.17
CA ALA A 133 -16.66 8.94 -12.55
C ALA A 133 -16.44 7.42 -12.65
N ILE A 134 -17.45 6.62 -12.35
CA ILE A 134 -17.36 5.16 -12.35
C ILE A 134 -17.27 4.62 -13.78
N GLU A 135 -18.10 5.14 -14.70
CA GLU A 135 -18.15 4.65 -16.08
C GLU A 135 -16.98 5.15 -16.93
N ALA A 136 -16.09 5.97 -16.36
CA ALA A 136 -14.96 6.60 -17.03
C ALA A 136 -15.35 7.32 -18.32
N LYS A 137 -16.60 7.82 -18.41
CA LYS A 137 -17.11 8.61 -19.54
C LYS A 137 -16.32 9.88 -19.76
N MET A 138 -15.69 10.40 -18.70
CA MET A 138 -14.87 11.59 -18.72
C MET A 138 -13.48 11.30 -18.16
N SER A 139 -12.47 11.91 -18.78
CA SER A 139 -11.13 11.94 -18.19
C SER A 139 -11.17 12.66 -16.84
N ARG A 140 -10.24 12.33 -15.95
CA ARG A 140 -10.13 13.01 -14.65
C ARG A 140 -10.05 14.53 -14.82
N ALA A 141 -9.20 15.00 -15.74
CA ALA A 141 -9.08 16.42 -16.05
C ALA A 141 -10.41 17.03 -16.51
N ALA A 142 -11.18 16.31 -17.33
CA ALA A 142 -12.49 16.77 -17.79
C ALA A 142 -13.52 16.83 -16.65
N LEU A 143 -13.53 15.86 -15.74
CA LEU A 143 -14.41 15.89 -14.55
C LEU A 143 -14.09 17.07 -13.64
N LEU A 144 -12.80 17.28 -13.38
CA LEU A 144 -12.34 18.42 -12.60
C LEU A 144 -12.74 19.72 -13.29
N SER A 145 -12.48 19.88 -14.59
CA SER A 145 -12.80 21.11 -15.32
C SER A 145 -14.31 21.38 -15.42
N ALA A 146 -15.13 20.34 -15.62
CA ALA A 146 -16.57 20.49 -15.81
C ALA A 146 -17.32 20.85 -14.53
N ASN A 147 -16.74 20.56 -13.37
CA ASN A 147 -17.37 20.74 -12.06
C ASN A 147 -16.62 21.74 -11.17
N THR A 148 -15.54 22.37 -11.66
CA THR A 148 -14.92 23.49 -10.95
C THR A 148 -15.89 24.68 -10.94
N LEU A 149 -16.57 24.88 -9.81
CA LEU A 149 -17.29 26.13 -9.55
C LEU A 149 -16.27 27.29 -9.50
N PRO A 150 -16.64 28.52 -9.91
CA PRO A 150 -15.74 29.67 -9.83
C PRO A 150 -15.26 29.84 -8.38
N GLN A 151 -13.96 29.65 -8.14
CA GLN A 151 -13.29 29.75 -6.82
C GLN A 151 -13.49 31.11 -6.11
N LYS A 152 -14.16 32.08 -6.74
CA LYS A 152 -14.33 33.45 -6.28
C LYS A 152 -15.55 33.69 -5.38
N GLU A 153 -16.50 32.77 -5.32
CA GLU A 153 -17.46 32.77 -4.20
C GLU A 153 -16.72 32.18 -3.01
N SER A 154 -16.07 33.10 -2.30
CA SER A 154 -15.36 32.89 -1.05
C SER A 154 -16.08 31.88 -0.17
N LEU A 155 -15.25 31.17 0.60
CA LEU A 155 -15.48 30.37 1.80
C LEU A 155 -16.41 31.02 2.86
N GLU A 156 -17.48 31.71 2.47
CA GLU A 156 -18.68 31.80 3.27
C GLU A 156 -19.01 30.35 3.55
N MET A 157 -18.72 29.93 4.79
CA MET A 157 -19.07 28.62 5.31
C MET A 157 -20.56 28.48 5.06
N HIS A 158 -20.91 27.94 3.91
CA HIS A 158 -22.23 27.47 3.65
C HIS A 158 -22.41 26.42 4.73
N THR A 159 -23.11 26.81 5.78
CA THR A 159 -23.95 25.93 6.57
C THR A 159 -24.97 25.38 5.58
N SER A 160 -24.50 24.59 4.62
CA SER A 160 -25.33 23.77 3.77
C SER A 160 -26.14 23.01 4.78
N SER A 161 -27.43 23.36 4.87
CA SER A 161 -28.39 22.62 5.68
C SER A 161 -28.07 21.15 5.46
N ASP A 162 -27.86 20.39 6.53
CA ASP A 162 -27.61 18.95 6.50
C ASP A 162 -28.74 18.28 5.70
N LYS A 163 -28.64 18.32 4.38
CA LYS A 163 -29.61 17.72 3.50
C LYS A 163 -29.34 16.24 3.67
N ALA A 164 -30.33 15.54 4.21
CA ALA A 164 -30.31 14.10 4.28
C ALA A 164 -30.12 13.56 2.85
N ILE A 165 -28.88 13.19 2.52
CA ILE A 165 -28.55 12.49 1.30
C ILE A 165 -28.94 11.03 1.54
N ASP A 166 -29.67 10.46 0.59
CA ASP A 166 -29.99 9.03 0.61
C ASP A 166 -28.72 8.21 0.32
N GLN A 167 -28.02 7.82 1.38
CA GLN A 167 -26.77 7.06 1.29
C GLN A 167 -26.99 5.65 0.70
N GLU A 168 -28.18 5.05 0.88
CA GLU A 168 -28.50 3.74 0.28
C GLU A 168 -28.65 3.85 -1.23
N LYS A 169 -29.32 4.91 -1.69
CA LYS A 169 -29.40 5.21 -3.12
C LYS A 169 -28.02 5.44 -3.73
N LEU A 170 -27.16 6.23 -3.06
CA LEU A 170 -25.78 6.41 -3.52
C LEU A 170 -24.98 5.11 -3.53
N LEU A 171 -25.10 4.30 -2.48
CA LEU A 171 -24.44 3.01 -2.37
C LEU A 171 -24.82 2.09 -3.54
N SER A 172 -26.09 2.13 -3.98
CA SER A 172 -26.59 1.35 -5.12
C SER A 172 -25.98 1.74 -6.48
N LEU A 173 -25.39 2.94 -6.59
CA LEU A 173 -24.69 3.38 -7.80
C LEU A 173 -23.33 2.71 -7.96
N PHE A 174 -22.73 2.25 -6.86
CA PHE A 174 -21.43 1.60 -6.89
C PHE A 174 -21.57 0.11 -7.22
N PRO A 175 -20.72 -0.44 -8.11
CA PRO A 175 -20.73 -1.86 -8.41
C PRO A 175 -20.53 -2.68 -7.13
N THR A 176 -21.38 -3.69 -6.92
CA THR A 176 -21.33 -4.57 -5.73
C THR A 176 -20.06 -5.41 -5.69
N LYS A 177 -19.53 -5.78 -6.85
CA LYS A 177 -18.24 -6.47 -6.98
C LYS A 177 -17.15 -5.44 -7.23
N PHE A 178 -16.11 -5.49 -6.39
CA PHE A 178 -14.86 -4.81 -6.67
C PHE A 178 -14.34 -5.34 -8.01
N TYR A 179 -14.43 -4.51 -9.04
CA TYR A 179 -14.14 -4.92 -10.40
C TYR A 179 -12.61 -5.05 -10.52
N ASN A 180 -12.11 -6.26 -10.79
CA ASN A 180 -10.69 -6.51 -11.09
C ASN A 180 -10.30 -6.03 -12.51
N GLY A 181 -11.27 -5.56 -13.31
CA GLY A 181 -11.05 -5.06 -14.66
C GLY A 181 -10.74 -3.57 -14.69
N LYS A 182 -9.64 -3.21 -15.36
CA LYS A 182 -9.15 -1.84 -15.65
C LYS A 182 -9.55 -0.82 -14.58
N LYS A 183 -8.82 -0.85 -13.45
CA LYS A 183 -8.89 0.21 -12.43
C LYS A 183 -8.78 1.57 -13.13
N ARG A 184 -9.65 2.52 -12.76
CA ARG A 184 -9.59 3.87 -13.30
C ARG A 184 -8.22 4.46 -13.01
N HIS A 185 -7.74 5.33 -13.90
CA HIS A 185 -6.53 6.09 -13.66
C HIS A 185 -6.74 7.05 -12.49
N ILE A 186 -6.29 6.64 -11.30
CA ILE A 186 -6.13 7.48 -10.11
C ILE A 186 -4.83 8.26 -10.29
N ASP A 187 -4.79 9.53 -9.89
CA ASP A 187 -3.55 10.28 -9.88
C ASP A 187 -2.56 9.65 -8.89
N SER A 188 -1.34 9.39 -9.33
CA SER A 188 -0.36 8.67 -8.53
C SER A 188 0.04 9.49 -7.31
N LEU A 189 -0.12 8.93 -6.12
CA LEU A 189 0.38 9.54 -4.88
C LEU A 189 1.91 9.57 -4.79
N TYR A 190 2.62 8.89 -5.69
CA TYR A 190 4.08 8.79 -5.67
C TYR A 190 4.75 9.66 -6.73
N THR A 191 4.10 9.85 -7.88
CA THR A 191 4.66 10.60 -9.01
C THR A 191 3.80 11.75 -9.49
N GLY A 192 2.52 11.77 -9.12
CA GLY A 192 1.51 12.74 -9.54
C GLY A 192 1.46 14.01 -8.70
N HIS A 193 0.29 14.66 -8.68
CA HIS A 193 0.12 16.01 -8.10
C HIS A 193 0.39 16.05 -6.60
N TYR A 194 -0.11 15.07 -5.85
CA TYR A 194 -0.03 15.00 -4.39
C TYR A 194 1.24 14.34 -3.85
N ARG A 195 2.25 14.12 -4.70
CA ARG A 195 3.46 13.39 -4.29
C ARG A 195 4.19 14.03 -3.12
N TYR A 196 4.16 15.36 -3.03
CA TYR A 196 4.89 16.09 -2.00
C TYR A 196 4.15 16.00 -0.67
N GLU A 197 2.86 16.28 -0.67
CA GLU A 197 1.98 16.21 0.50
C GLU A 197 1.91 14.78 1.06
N PHE A 198 1.85 13.78 0.17
CA PHE A 198 1.87 12.38 0.58
C PHE A 198 3.22 11.99 1.19
N LYS A 199 4.33 12.46 0.62
CA LYS A 199 5.66 12.25 1.21
C LYS A 199 5.78 12.93 2.58
N GLU A 200 5.25 14.13 2.77
CA GLU A 200 5.24 14.83 4.06
C GLU A 200 4.46 14.06 5.13
N LEU A 201 3.28 13.55 4.78
CA LEU A 201 2.44 12.72 5.66
C LEU A 201 3.20 11.46 6.12
N LEU A 202 3.92 10.83 5.20
CA LEU A 202 4.63 9.58 5.46
C LEU A 202 6.00 9.78 6.13
N GLY A 203 6.59 10.97 6.03
CA GLY A 203 7.90 11.28 6.60
C GLY A 203 8.03 10.95 8.09
N VAL A 204 9.24 10.60 8.51
CA VAL A 204 9.55 10.39 9.94
C VAL A 204 9.74 11.76 10.58
N HIS A 205 8.81 12.15 11.45
CA HIS A 205 8.92 13.39 12.21
C HIS A 205 9.31 13.06 13.65
N THR A 206 10.53 13.42 14.03
CA THR A 206 11.00 13.25 15.41
C THR A 206 10.26 14.26 16.28
N THR A 207 9.27 13.78 17.02
CA THR A 207 8.47 14.59 17.93
C THR A 207 9.26 14.91 19.20
N SER A 208 10.22 15.83 19.12
CA SER A 208 10.91 16.36 20.31
C SER A 208 10.10 17.42 21.07
N GLY A 209 8.88 17.73 20.63
CA GLY A 209 7.96 18.64 21.32
C GLY A 209 7.05 17.90 22.29
N ASN A 210 7.15 18.23 23.59
CA ASN A 210 6.16 17.83 24.60
C ASN A 210 4.75 18.20 24.11
N PRO A 211 3.77 17.28 24.12
CA PRO A 211 2.39 17.62 23.77
C PRO A 211 1.90 18.70 24.74
N GLY A 212 1.61 19.88 24.21
CA GLY A 212 1.09 20.99 25.00
C GLY A 212 -0.23 20.59 25.68
N ILE A 213 -0.39 20.98 26.94
CA ILE A 213 -1.44 20.51 27.89
C ILE A 213 -2.88 20.92 27.51
N GLY A 214 -3.17 21.37 26.28
CA GLY A 214 -4.41 22.11 25.96
C GLY A 214 -5.50 21.42 25.11
N VAL A 215 -5.18 20.39 24.32
CA VAL A 215 -6.11 19.80 23.31
C VAL A 215 -6.27 18.27 23.49
N GLY A 216 -5.85 17.77 24.65
CA GLY A 216 -5.15 16.49 24.82
C GLY A 216 -5.81 15.19 24.33
N ASN A 217 -7.11 15.14 24.05
CA ASN A 217 -7.76 13.92 23.56
C ASN A 217 -8.01 13.91 22.05
N LEU A 218 -8.47 15.03 21.46
CA LEU A 218 -8.77 15.08 20.02
C LEU A 218 -7.50 15.01 19.18
N GLU A 219 -6.51 15.84 19.54
CA GLU A 219 -5.18 15.80 18.91
C GLU A 219 -4.61 14.38 19.00
N LEU A 220 -4.60 13.79 20.20
CA LEU A 220 -4.08 12.45 20.43
C LEU A 220 -4.80 11.38 19.59
N ASN A 221 -6.13 11.47 19.43
CA ASN A 221 -6.88 10.55 18.58
C ASN A 221 -6.49 10.68 17.11
N ILE A 222 -6.36 11.90 16.58
CA ILE A 222 -5.94 12.12 15.21
C ILE A 222 -4.51 11.61 14.98
N LEU A 223 -3.59 11.88 15.92
CA LEU A 223 -2.23 11.34 15.86
C LEU A 223 -2.23 9.81 15.81
N LYS A 224 -3.04 9.15 16.66
CA LYS A 224 -3.20 7.69 16.64
C LYS A 224 -3.76 7.17 15.32
N LEU A 225 -4.71 7.89 14.70
CA LEU A 225 -5.24 7.52 13.39
C LEU A 225 -4.17 7.61 12.30
N ILE A 226 -3.37 8.68 12.29
CA ILE A 226 -2.27 8.84 11.34
C ILE A 226 -1.21 7.76 11.55
N ASP A 227 -0.81 7.48 12.79
CA ASP A 227 0.17 6.44 13.10
C ASP A 227 -0.35 5.05 12.69
N ALA A 228 -1.62 4.74 12.98
CA ALA A 228 -2.25 3.49 12.55
C ALA A 228 -2.32 3.37 11.02
N PHE A 229 -2.64 4.47 10.32
CA PHE A 229 -2.60 4.54 8.86
C PHE A 229 -1.19 4.26 8.33
N LYS A 230 -0.16 4.94 8.86
CA LYS A 230 1.24 4.76 8.42
C LYS A 230 1.70 3.33 8.62
N CYS A 231 1.45 2.76 9.80
CA CYS A 231 1.80 1.37 10.11
C CYS A 231 1.11 0.39 9.13
N SER A 232 -0.21 0.54 8.98
CA SER A 232 -1.02 -0.37 8.15
C SER A 232 -0.62 -0.28 6.68
N LEU A 233 -0.51 0.95 6.16
CA LEU A 233 -0.17 1.17 4.76
C LEU A 233 1.25 0.73 4.47
N SER A 234 2.22 1.09 5.31
CA SER A 234 3.62 0.74 5.08
C SER A 234 3.81 -0.77 5.05
N ARG A 235 3.16 -1.50 5.95
CA ARG A 235 3.15 -2.97 5.95
C ARG A 235 2.57 -3.56 4.67
N GLU A 236 1.39 -3.11 4.27
CA GLU A 236 0.71 -3.62 3.08
C GLU A 236 1.52 -3.36 1.81
N VAL A 237 1.99 -2.11 1.64
CA VAL A 237 2.79 -1.69 0.51
C VAL A 237 4.14 -2.42 0.48
N ASN A 238 4.80 -2.60 1.63
CA ASN A 238 6.05 -3.37 1.73
C ASN A 238 5.85 -4.82 1.29
N SER A 239 4.78 -5.45 1.77
CA SER A 239 4.43 -6.82 1.39
C SER A 239 4.22 -6.94 -0.11
N MET A 240 3.37 -6.08 -0.69
CA MET A 240 3.09 -6.07 -2.13
C MET A 240 4.36 -5.81 -2.96
N PHE A 241 5.21 -4.89 -2.51
CA PHE A 241 6.48 -4.59 -3.16
C PHE A 241 7.42 -5.80 -3.17
N ASN A 242 7.66 -6.42 -2.01
CA ASN A 242 8.51 -7.59 -1.89
C ASN A 242 7.93 -8.78 -2.69
N VAL A 243 6.64 -9.05 -2.60
CA VAL A 243 5.96 -10.10 -3.38
C VAL A 243 6.11 -9.88 -4.89
N SER A 244 6.16 -8.62 -5.35
CA SER A 244 6.42 -8.32 -6.77
C SER A 244 7.79 -8.84 -7.21
N PHE A 245 8.79 -8.74 -6.34
CA PHE A 245 10.14 -9.27 -6.58
C PHE A 245 10.19 -10.80 -6.47
N TRP A 246 9.39 -11.41 -5.60
CA TRP A 246 9.19 -12.86 -5.59
C TRP A 246 8.57 -13.36 -6.91
N ASP A 247 7.54 -12.67 -7.42
CA ASP A 247 6.89 -13.02 -8.68
C ASP A 247 7.87 -12.93 -9.87
N VAL A 248 8.76 -11.92 -9.87
CA VAL A 248 9.87 -11.80 -10.83
C VAL A 248 10.80 -13.00 -10.75
N GLY A 249 11.22 -13.36 -9.53
CA GLY A 249 12.04 -14.54 -9.25
C GLY A 249 11.44 -15.83 -9.79
N ARG A 250 10.13 -16.03 -9.60
CA ARG A 250 9.38 -17.19 -10.13
C ARG A 250 9.43 -17.25 -11.65
N LEU A 251 9.19 -16.12 -12.32
CA LEU A 251 9.22 -16.06 -13.79
C LEU A 251 10.63 -16.33 -14.32
N LEU A 252 11.66 -15.78 -13.67
CA LEU A 252 13.07 -16.07 -13.96
C LEU A 252 13.39 -17.55 -13.82
N ASP A 253 13.07 -18.15 -12.67
CA ASP A 253 13.33 -19.56 -12.41
C ASP A 253 12.68 -20.47 -13.47
N LYS A 254 11.41 -20.21 -13.80
CA LYS A 254 10.68 -20.94 -14.85
C LYS A 254 11.40 -20.88 -16.21
N ARG A 255 11.93 -19.72 -16.60
CA ARG A 255 12.65 -19.55 -17.87
C ARG A 255 14.03 -20.21 -17.83
N LEU A 256 14.78 -20.02 -16.73
CA LEU A 256 16.11 -20.60 -16.56
C LEU A 256 16.08 -22.14 -16.52
N ASN A 257 15.02 -22.73 -15.97
CA ASN A 257 14.85 -24.18 -15.95
C ASN A 257 14.66 -24.80 -17.35
N ALA A 258 14.26 -24.01 -18.36
CA ALA A 258 14.25 -24.44 -19.75
C ALA A 258 15.66 -24.47 -20.39
N ILE A 259 16.64 -23.80 -19.78
CA ILE A 259 18.02 -23.73 -20.26
C ILE A 259 18.83 -24.86 -19.61
N LYS A 260 19.44 -25.72 -20.44
CA LYS A 260 20.15 -26.93 -19.96
C LYS A 260 21.55 -26.65 -19.42
N SER A 261 22.26 -25.69 -20.01
CA SER A 261 23.66 -25.37 -19.67
C SER A 261 23.70 -24.30 -18.59
N GLN A 262 24.52 -24.52 -17.54
CA GLN A 262 24.71 -23.52 -16.49
C GLN A 262 25.39 -22.25 -17.01
N THR A 263 26.32 -22.37 -17.96
CA THR A 263 26.98 -21.22 -18.61
C THR A 263 25.96 -20.40 -19.40
N ASP A 264 25.03 -21.06 -20.09
CA ASP A 264 23.98 -20.37 -20.86
C ASP A 264 23.00 -19.66 -19.92
N ARG A 265 22.70 -20.23 -18.74
CA ARG A 265 21.88 -19.58 -17.70
C ARG A 265 22.53 -18.30 -17.18
N GLN A 266 23.84 -18.33 -16.93
CA GLN A 266 24.58 -17.17 -16.47
C GLN A 266 24.59 -16.06 -17.53
N GLY A 267 24.91 -16.40 -18.78
CA GLY A 267 24.86 -15.45 -19.89
C GLY A 267 23.46 -14.85 -20.10
N TYR A 268 22.40 -15.66 -19.94
CA TYR A 268 21.02 -15.20 -19.99
C TYR A 268 20.71 -14.17 -18.89
N LEU A 269 21.14 -14.43 -17.65
CA LEU A 269 20.91 -13.50 -16.53
C LEU A 269 21.66 -12.17 -16.71
N GLU A 270 22.89 -12.22 -17.22
CA GLU A 270 23.67 -11.02 -17.51
C GLU A 270 23.01 -10.15 -18.59
N GLU A 271 22.61 -10.76 -19.71
CA GLU A 271 21.91 -10.05 -20.79
C GLU A 271 20.53 -9.55 -20.35
N PHE A 272 19.76 -10.37 -19.62
CA PHE A 272 18.49 -9.97 -19.03
C PHE A 272 18.67 -8.76 -18.10
N SER A 273 19.65 -8.79 -17.20
CA SER A 273 19.92 -7.69 -16.27
C SER A 273 20.23 -6.39 -17.01
N LEU A 274 21.05 -6.44 -18.07
CA LEU A 274 21.36 -5.26 -18.88
C LEU A 274 20.11 -4.65 -19.52
N VAL A 275 19.25 -5.46 -20.13
CA VAL A 275 18.01 -4.97 -20.78
C VAL A 275 17.01 -4.48 -19.72
N PHE A 276 16.90 -5.19 -18.61
CA PHE A 276 15.96 -4.87 -17.54
C PHE A 276 16.36 -3.57 -16.81
N GLU A 277 17.66 -3.37 -16.56
CA GLU A 277 18.21 -2.14 -15.99
C GLU A 277 17.90 -0.89 -16.82
N GLN A 278 17.93 -0.98 -18.16
CA GLN A 278 17.59 0.17 -19.03
C GLN A 278 16.15 0.67 -18.83
N LYS A 279 15.24 -0.22 -18.41
CA LYS A 279 13.83 0.08 -18.18
C LYS A 279 13.52 0.40 -16.71
N TRP A 280 14.09 -0.37 -15.78
CA TRP A 280 13.77 -0.32 -14.35
C TRP A 280 14.84 0.36 -13.50
N GLY A 281 15.91 0.86 -14.11
CA GLY A 281 17.00 1.56 -13.43
C GLY A 281 17.99 0.60 -12.75
N ALA A 282 19.22 1.07 -12.53
CA ALA A 282 20.31 0.28 -11.98
C ALA A 282 20.00 -0.28 -10.59
N LYS A 283 19.28 0.47 -9.76
CA LYS A 283 18.96 0.05 -8.39
C LYS A 283 18.02 -1.16 -8.36
N ILE A 284 17.21 -1.40 -9.38
CA ILE A 284 16.30 -2.57 -9.43
C ILE A 284 16.86 -3.65 -10.35
N GLY A 285 17.38 -3.23 -11.52
CA GLY A 285 17.72 -4.16 -12.59
C GLY A 285 19.15 -4.67 -12.64
N CYS A 286 20.03 -4.23 -11.74
CA CYS A 286 21.40 -4.75 -11.72
C CYS A 286 21.44 -6.24 -11.34
N GLY A 287 22.50 -6.93 -11.79
CA GLY A 287 22.57 -8.40 -11.73
C GLY A 287 22.45 -8.98 -10.33
N SER A 288 22.98 -8.29 -9.30
CA SER A 288 22.87 -8.75 -7.91
C SER A 288 21.43 -8.74 -7.39
N ASN A 289 20.61 -7.77 -7.82
CA ASN A 289 19.20 -7.71 -7.44
C ASN A 289 18.36 -8.73 -8.21
N ILE A 290 18.61 -8.90 -9.50
CA ILE A 290 17.98 -9.97 -10.28
C ILE A 290 18.28 -11.34 -9.67
N TYR A 291 19.53 -11.57 -9.25
CA TYR A 291 19.91 -12.78 -8.54
C TYR A 291 19.19 -12.90 -7.20
N SER A 292 19.07 -11.81 -6.43
CA SER A 292 18.33 -11.81 -5.16
C SER A 292 16.83 -12.14 -5.34
N MET A 293 16.20 -11.62 -6.39
CA MET A 293 14.81 -11.95 -6.75
C MET A 293 14.67 -13.45 -7.05
N LEU A 294 15.61 -14.02 -7.80
CA LEU A 294 15.66 -15.46 -8.07
C LEU A 294 15.83 -16.28 -6.78
N CYS A 295 16.77 -15.90 -5.91
CA CYS A 295 16.98 -16.54 -4.61
C CYS A 295 15.73 -16.48 -3.73
N TYR A 296 15.01 -15.36 -3.73
CA TYR A 296 13.79 -15.22 -2.94
C TYR A 296 12.77 -16.30 -3.29
N TYR A 297 12.54 -16.52 -4.59
CA TYR A 297 11.65 -17.59 -5.05
C TYR A 297 12.23 -18.98 -4.81
N GLN A 298 13.51 -19.21 -5.10
CA GLN A 298 14.12 -20.54 -4.98
C GLN A 298 14.21 -21.03 -3.54
N ILE A 299 14.46 -20.14 -2.58
CA ILE A 299 14.59 -20.49 -1.17
C ILE A 299 13.21 -20.69 -0.55
N LEU A 300 12.30 -19.72 -0.70
CA LEU A 300 11.01 -19.78 -0.01
C LEU A 300 9.90 -20.49 -0.82
N GLY A 301 10.09 -20.71 -2.11
CA GLY A 301 9.15 -21.42 -2.97
C GLY A 301 7.75 -20.78 -3.02
N GLU A 302 6.74 -21.57 -3.37
CA GLU A 302 5.31 -21.21 -3.36
C GLU A 302 4.67 -21.39 -1.97
N THR A 303 5.41 -21.03 -0.93
CA THR A 303 4.94 -21.15 0.47
C THR A 303 4.33 -19.85 0.96
N ASP A 304 3.46 -19.97 1.97
CA ASP A 304 2.88 -18.83 2.67
C ASP A 304 3.96 -18.01 3.39
N MET A 305 5.07 -18.66 3.71
CA MET A 305 6.24 -18.05 4.34
C MET A 305 6.83 -16.92 3.50
N ALA A 306 6.80 -17.01 2.16
CA ALA A 306 7.28 -15.92 1.31
C ALA A 306 6.50 -14.62 1.57
N PHE A 307 5.18 -14.72 1.73
CA PHE A 307 4.28 -13.59 2.03
C PHE A 307 4.41 -13.12 3.48
N GLN A 308 4.59 -14.04 4.42
CA GLN A 308 4.85 -13.70 5.83
C GLN A 308 6.13 -12.89 5.97
N VAL A 309 7.21 -13.38 5.38
CA VAL A 309 8.51 -12.70 5.41
C VAL A 309 8.46 -11.37 4.64
N ALA A 310 7.67 -11.28 3.56
CA ALA A 310 7.47 -10.05 2.79
C ALA A 310 6.91 -8.88 3.62
N CYS A 311 6.05 -9.13 4.60
CA CYS A 311 5.44 -8.07 5.40
C CYS A 311 6.29 -7.64 6.61
N LEU A 312 7.23 -8.48 7.05
CA LEU A 312 8.00 -8.29 8.27
C LEU A 312 9.26 -7.43 8.08
N VAL A 313 9.88 -7.51 6.90
CA VAL A 313 11.17 -6.87 6.63
C VAL A 313 11.18 -6.15 5.29
N ASN A 314 12.03 -5.15 5.15
CA ASN A 314 12.20 -4.45 3.89
C ASN A 314 13.06 -5.26 2.90
N TRP A 315 13.10 -4.83 1.63
CA TRP A 315 13.88 -5.54 0.61
C TRP A 315 15.38 -5.68 0.93
N GLU A 316 16.02 -4.64 1.47
CA GLU A 316 17.45 -4.68 1.81
C GLU A 316 17.73 -5.73 2.90
N GLN A 317 16.85 -5.81 3.90
CA GLN A 317 16.90 -6.83 4.94
C GLN A 317 16.68 -8.23 4.35
N LEU A 318 15.74 -8.41 3.43
CA LEU A 318 15.50 -9.69 2.76
C LEU A 318 16.72 -10.20 2.00
N GLN A 319 17.43 -9.32 1.31
CA GLN A 319 18.63 -9.70 0.57
C GLN A 319 19.70 -10.30 1.49
N GLU A 320 19.87 -9.73 2.68
CA GLU A 320 20.79 -10.26 3.69
C GLU A 320 20.32 -11.63 4.22
N LEU A 321 19.02 -11.80 4.42
CA LEU A 321 18.45 -13.06 4.92
C LEU A 321 18.62 -14.21 3.92
N PHE A 322 18.68 -13.96 2.61
CA PHE A 322 18.85 -15.03 1.63
C PHE A 322 20.19 -15.78 1.75
N HIS A 323 21.18 -15.22 2.45
CA HIS A 323 22.42 -15.91 2.78
C HIS A 323 22.25 -17.07 3.78
N LEU A 324 21.10 -17.16 4.47
CA LEU A 324 20.80 -18.25 5.40
C LEU A 324 20.44 -19.55 4.68
N HIS A 325 19.91 -19.47 3.45
CA HIS A 325 19.44 -20.59 2.62
C HIS A 325 18.34 -21.50 3.21
N ASP A 326 18.12 -21.47 4.52
CA ASP A 326 17.07 -22.22 5.21
C ASP A 326 15.81 -21.35 5.41
N PRO A 327 14.64 -21.77 4.88
CA PRO A 327 13.42 -20.99 4.97
C PRO A 327 12.96 -20.70 6.40
N GLU A 328 13.04 -21.69 7.29
CA GLU A 328 12.64 -21.53 8.70
C GLU A 328 13.52 -20.46 9.37
N MET A 329 14.84 -20.54 9.20
CA MET A 329 15.77 -19.55 9.71
C MET A 329 15.53 -18.15 9.16
N ILE A 330 15.20 -18.02 7.87
CA ILE A 330 14.81 -16.73 7.27
C ILE A 330 13.57 -16.17 7.97
N HIS A 331 12.55 -17.01 8.20
CA HIS A 331 11.33 -16.58 8.88
C HIS A 331 11.60 -16.14 10.32
N LEU A 332 12.32 -16.96 11.10
CA LEU A 332 12.70 -16.62 12.48
C LEU A 332 13.49 -15.28 12.54
N CYS A 333 14.46 -15.09 11.64
CA CYS A 333 15.26 -13.87 11.59
C CYS A 333 14.46 -12.64 11.14
N ALA A 334 13.57 -12.80 10.15
CA ALA A 334 12.66 -11.73 9.74
C ALA A 334 11.77 -11.27 10.90
N ARG A 335 11.26 -12.22 11.69
CA ARG A 335 10.47 -11.93 12.90
C ARG A 335 11.26 -11.17 13.95
N MET A 336 12.49 -11.60 14.25
CA MET A 336 13.36 -10.91 15.21
C MET A 336 13.75 -9.50 14.74
N LEU A 337 14.04 -9.31 13.45
CA LEU A 337 14.26 -7.98 12.86
C LEU A 337 13.04 -7.07 13.00
N ALA A 338 11.86 -7.60 12.70
CA ALA A 338 10.61 -6.85 12.77
C ALA A 338 10.25 -6.43 14.21
N ARG A 339 10.71 -7.17 15.23
CA ARG A 339 10.57 -6.77 16.64
C ARG A 339 11.67 -5.82 17.12
N GLY A 340 12.76 -5.68 16.36
CA GLY A 340 13.96 -4.95 16.76
C GLY A 340 14.83 -5.69 17.78
N ASP A 341 14.65 -7.01 17.92
CA ASP A 341 15.45 -7.85 18.84
C ASP A 341 16.88 -8.05 18.32
N ILE A 342 17.05 -7.97 17.00
CA ILE A 342 18.34 -8.04 16.30
C ILE A 342 18.42 -6.97 15.23
N ASP A 343 19.63 -6.56 14.87
CA ASP A 343 19.90 -5.70 13.71
C ASP A 343 20.58 -6.49 12.58
N LEU A 344 20.73 -5.85 11.41
CA LEU A 344 21.38 -6.47 10.25
C LEU A 344 22.84 -6.82 10.50
N PHE A 345 23.52 -6.04 11.34
CA PHE A 345 24.91 -6.33 11.71
C PHE A 345 25.01 -7.67 12.46
N SER A 346 24.11 -7.89 13.41
CA SER A 346 24.01 -9.12 14.19
C SER A 346 23.73 -10.33 13.28
N ILE A 347 22.83 -10.20 12.31
CA ILE A 347 22.55 -11.27 11.33
C ILE A 347 23.80 -11.66 10.55
N ARG A 348 24.57 -10.68 10.05
CA ARG A 348 25.83 -10.96 9.33
C ARG A 348 26.85 -11.67 10.20
N GLN A 349 26.91 -11.31 11.49
CA GLN A 349 27.75 -12.02 12.45
C GLN A 349 27.28 -13.46 12.66
N TYR A 350 25.97 -13.69 12.81
CA TYR A 350 25.40 -15.02 13.00
C TYR A 350 25.49 -15.91 11.75
N ILE A 351 25.39 -15.36 10.55
CA ILE A 351 25.68 -16.10 9.31
C ILE A 351 27.12 -16.64 9.33
N SER A 352 28.06 -15.88 9.89
CA SER A 352 29.48 -16.25 9.93
C SER A 352 29.84 -17.20 11.09
N HIS A 353 29.16 -17.08 12.23
CA HIS A 353 29.54 -17.77 13.48
C HIS A 353 28.49 -18.76 14.00
N GLY A 354 27.35 -18.89 13.31
CA GLY A 354 26.18 -19.62 13.77
C GLY A 354 25.28 -18.78 14.69
N PHE A 355 24.01 -19.16 14.74
CA PHE A 355 23.02 -18.55 15.65
C PHE A 355 23.07 -19.23 17.02
N PRO A 356 22.91 -18.49 18.12
CA PRO A 356 22.69 -19.08 19.44
C PRO A 356 21.40 -19.92 19.43
N GLU A 357 21.51 -21.24 19.65
CA GLU A 357 20.37 -22.15 19.66
C GLU A 357 19.27 -21.74 20.64
N GLU A 358 19.64 -21.14 21.79
CA GLU A 358 18.67 -20.66 22.77
C GLU A 358 17.72 -19.61 22.18
N VAL A 359 18.25 -18.67 21.39
CA VAL A 359 17.47 -17.60 20.75
C VAL A 359 16.52 -18.20 19.71
N LEU A 360 17.00 -19.14 18.89
CA LEU A 360 16.16 -19.81 17.90
C LEU A 360 15.06 -20.65 18.54
N ASN A 361 15.37 -21.37 19.61
CA ASN A 361 14.40 -22.22 20.31
C ASN A 361 13.32 -21.39 21.02
N GLN A 362 13.67 -20.22 21.56
CA GLN A 362 12.69 -19.27 22.08
C GLN A 362 11.74 -18.79 20.97
N GLU A 363 12.27 -18.44 19.79
CA GLU A 363 11.43 -17.97 18.68
C GLU A 363 10.54 -19.07 18.10
N ARG A 364 11.06 -20.29 17.96
CA ARG A 364 10.27 -21.47 17.58
C ARG A 364 9.15 -21.75 18.57
N ALA A 365 9.43 -21.65 19.87
CA ALA A 365 8.41 -21.85 20.91
C ALA A 365 7.30 -20.79 20.82
N LEU A 366 7.65 -19.52 20.58
CA LEU A 366 6.68 -18.46 20.35
C LEU A 366 5.81 -18.74 19.12
N LEU A 367 6.41 -19.11 17.98
CA LEU A 367 5.66 -19.49 16.77
C LEU A 367 4.70 -20.66 16.99
N GLN A 368 5.14 -21.68 17.75
CA GLN A 368 4.30 -22.82 18.08
C GLN A 368 3.11 -22.42 18.97
N MET A 369 3.33 -21.54 19.95
CA MET A 369 2.25 -21.02 20.81
C MET A 369 1.22 -20.20 20.03
N LEU A 370 1.66 -19.49 19.00
CA LEU A 370 0.83 -18.61 18.17
C LEU A 370 0.12 -19.33 17.02
N THR A 371 0.50 -20.58 16.74
CA THR A 371 -0.08 -21.38 15.65
C THR A 371 -1.12 -22.34 16.22
N PRO A 372 -2.43 -22.00 16.21
CA PRO A 372 -3.46 -22.93 16.64
C PRO A 372 -3.35 -24.25 15.84
N PRO A 373 -3.37 -25.41 16.50
CA PRO A 373 -3.10 -26.71 15.87
C PRO A 373 -4.13 -27.12 14.80
N ASN A 374 -5.25 -26.40 14.67
CA ASN A 374 -6.38 -26.76 13.82
C ASN A 374 -6.83 -25.64 12.85
N THR A 375 -6.01 -24.62 12.58
CA THR A 375 -6.39 -23.62 11.56
C THR A 375 -6.23 -24.22 10.16
N PRO A 376 -7.30 -24.40 9.38
CA PRO A 376 -7.15 -24.84 8.00
C PRO A 376 -6.36 -23.79 7.23
N SER A 377 -5.26 -24.21 6.60
CA SER A 377 -4.44 -23.34 5.74
C SER A 377 -5.15 -23.05 4.42
N GLU A 378 -6.00 -23.96 3.96
CA GLU A 378 -6.77 -23.85 2.73
C GLU A 378 -8.24 -24.19 2.98
N ILE A 379 -9.13 -23.28 2.63
CA ILE A 379 -10.57 -23.50 2.56
C ILE A 379 -10.92 -23.70 1.08
N VAL A 380 -11.43 -24.88 0.74
CA VAL A 380 -11.86 -25.19 -0.62
C VAL A 380 -13.38 -25.07 -0.69
N HIS A 381 -13.87 -24.04 -1.37
CA HIS A 381 -15.28 -23.90 -1.70
C HIS A 381 -15.52 -24.48 -3.09
N THR A 382 -16.58 -25.26 -3.23
CA THR A 382 -16.99 -25.80 -4.53
C THR A 382 -18.41 -25.35 -4.83
N GLU A 383 -18.58 -24.52 -5.86
CA GLU A 383 -19.88 -24.06 -6.32
C GLU A 383 -20.20 -24.65 -7.69
N ARG A 384 -21.41 -25.19 -7.85
CA ARG A 384 -21.90 -25.66 -9.15
C ARG A 384 -22.70 -24.55 -9.82
N LYS A 385 -22.23 -24.06 -10.97
CA LYS A 385 -22.92 -23.06 -11.79
C LYS A 385 -23.30 -23.68 -13.14
N GLY A 386 -24.53 -24.16 -13.23
CA GLY A 386 -25.00 -24.96 -14.37
C GLY A 386 -24.24 -26.29 -14.49
N ASN A 387 -23.58 -26.50 -15.62
CA ASN A 387 -22.74 -27.68 -15.88
C ASN A 387 -21.28 -27.52 -15.44
N SER A 388 -20.91 -26.35 -14.91
CA SER A 388 -19.54 -26.08 -14.44
C SER A 388 -19.43 -26.28 -12.93
N ILE A 389 -18.33 -26.87 -12.48
CA ILE A 389 -17.92 -26.92 -11.09
C ILE A 389 -16.80 -25.89 -10.91
N ILE A 390 -17.08 -24.84 -10.16
CA ILE A 390 -16.10 -23.80 -9.81
C ILE A 390 -15.52 -24.20 -8.46
N THR A 391 -14.21 -24.43 -8.42
CA THR A 391 -13.49 -24.67 -7.16
C THR A 391 -12.73 -23.40 -6.81
N ILE A 392 -13.12 -22.76 -5.71
CA ILE A 392 -12.45 -21.59 -5.14
C ILE A 392 -11.59 -22.09 -3.99
N LYS A 393 -10.29 -21.89 -4.09
CA LYS A 393 -9.32 -22.22 -3.04
C LYS A 393 -8.94 -20.93 -2.35
N GLU A 394 -9.42 -20.74 -1.13
CA GLU A 394 -9.05 -19.63 -0.27
C GLU A 394 -7.91 -20.10 0.63
N ARG A 395 -6.77 -19.41 0.58
CA ARG A 395 -5.66 -19.70 1.47
C ARG A 395 -5.63 -18.65 2.58
N ILE A 396 -5.67 -19.09 3.84
CA ILE A 396 -5.61 -18.19 4.99
C ILE A 396 -4.14 -17.98 5.34
N LEU A 397 -3.62 -16.81 5.00
CA LEU A 397 -2.26 -16.40 5.36
C LEU A 397 -2.28 -15.82 6.79
N LYS A 398 -1.54 -16.44 7.71
CA LYS A 398 -1.28 -15.85 9.03
C LYS A 398 -0.19 -14.79 8.86
N THR A 399 -0.50 -13.53 9.11
CA THR A 399 0.44 -12.42 8.88
C THR A 399 1.36 -12.13 10.06
N ASP A 400 1.48 -13.04 11.03
CA ASP A 400 2.28 -12.81 12.26
C ASP A 400 1.84 -11.56 13.04
N GLU A 401 0.53 -11.42 13.27
CA GLU A 401 -0.08 -10.28 13.97
C GLU A 401 0.50 -10.03 15.37
N ASP A 402 1.13 -11.03 15.98
CA ASP A 402 1.81 -10.93 17.27
C ASP A 402 2.99 -9.95 17.26
N ILE A 403 3.63 -9.81 16.10
CA ILE A 403 4.70 -8.85 15.86
C ILE A 403 4.14 -7.49 15.50
N ILE A 404 3.03 -7.49 14.75
CA ILE A 404 2.54 -6.29 14.08
C ILE A 404 1.93 -5.25 15.06
N ASN A 405 1.62 -5.64 16.30
CA ASN A 405 1.05 -4.72 17.30
C ASN A 405 2.09 -3.90 18.11
N LYS A 406 3.39 -3.97 17.82
CA LYS A 406 4.43 -3.40 18.69
C LYS A 406 5.30 -2.34 18.01
N GLN A 407 4.87 -1.07 17.99
CA GLN A 407 5.69 0.16 17.80
C GLN A 407 6.68 0.26 16.61
N PHE A 408 6.90 -0.82 15.88
CA PHE A 408 7.94 -1.00 14.88
C PHE A 408 7.24 -1.52 13.65
N TYR A 409 7.27 -0.72 12.60
CA TYR A 409 6.82 -1.10 11.29
C TYR A 409 7.97 -0.87 10.33
N VAL A 410 8.03 -1.68 9.28
CA VAL A 410 8.94 -1.44 8.18
C VAL A 410 8.53 -0.13 7.50
N ASP A 411 9.35 0.91 7.59
CA ASP A 411 9.15 2.15 6.84
C ASP A 411 9.57 1.95 5.37
N VAL A 412 8.62 1.45 4.57
CA VAL A 412 8.84 1.19 3.13
C VAL A 412 9.12 2.47 2.36
N PHE A 413 8.66 3.62 2.87
CA PHE A 413 8.80 4.91 2.20
C PHE A 413 10.21 5.48 2.35
N SER A 414 10.95 5.08 3.38
CA SER A 414 12.38 5.35 3.48
C SER A 414 13.24 4.41 2.60
N ASN A 415 12.67 3.30 2.13
CA ASN A 415 13.39 2.33 1.31
C ASN A 415 13.70 2.90 -0.09
N THR A 416 14.98 2.92 -0.43
CA THR A 416 15.47 3.45 -1.71
C THR A 416 15.04 2.62 -2.91
N PHE A 417 14.93 1.29 -2.78
CA PHE A 417 14.43 0.40 -3.83
C PHE A 417 12.96 0.62 -4.09
N PHE A 418 12.14 0.79 -3.05
CA PHE A 418 10.72 1.10 -3.20
C PHE A 418 10.53 2.46 -3.90
N THR A 419 11.28 3.47 -3.46
CA THR A 419 11.22 4.81 -4.07
C THR A 419 11.62 4.78 -5.55
N GLU A 420 12.68 4.03 -5.90
CA GLU A 420 13.06 3.86 -7.30
C GLU A 420 11.99 3.09 -8.06
N PHE A 421 11.48 1.99 -7.47
CA PHE A 421 10.43 1.17 -8.05
C PHE A 421 9.26 2.02 -8.47
N MET A 422 8.69 2.84 -7.59
CA MET A 422 7.55 3.70 -7.90
C MET A 422 7.85 4.78 -8.96
N LYS A 423 9.12 5.14 -9.18
CA LYS A 423 9.52 6.13 -10.21
C LYS A 423 9.85 5.51 -11.57
N SER A 424 10.39 4.29 -11.59
CA SER A 424 10.81 3.63 -12.83
C SER A 424 9.61 3.29 -13.73
N GLY A 425 9.85 2.85 -14.97
CA GLY A 425 8.77 2.46 -15.89
C GLY A 425 7.93 3.62 -16.45
N ILE A 426 8.02 4.82 -15.85
CA ILE A 426 7.44 6.06 -16.35
C ILE A 426 8.43 6.68 -17.36
N LYS A 427 8.63 6.01 -18.50
CA LYS A 427 9.17 6.69 -19.68
C LYS A 427 8.00 7.03 -20.58
N ALA A 428 7.86 8.34 -20.82
CA ALA A 428 6.75 9.02 -21.49
C ALA A 428 6.46 8.51 -22.90
#